data_AF-A0A800JH14-F1
#
_entry.id   AF-A0A800JH14-F1
#
_cell.length_a   1.000
_cell.length_b   1.000
_cell.length_c   1.000
_cell.angle_alpha   90.00
_cell.angle_beta   90.00
_cell.angle_gamma   90.00
#
_symmetry.space_group_name_H-M   'P 1'
#
loop_
_entity.id
_entity.type
_entity.pdbx_description
1 polymer ?
#
loop_
_entity_poly.entity_id
_entity_poly.type
_entity_poly.pdbx_seq_one_letter_code
_entity_poly.pdbx_strand_id
1 'polypeptide(L)'
;NGATNLSTLEGEWLHAAWVYDGDADVGTIYLNGEVDWTGGKRAPNGSGNLLVGGSNGGGDNYRGLVDDVAVWREALPEVSIQALADGASPIGATQEDGDGDGLPDSWEEKYGVDDPEGDDDNDGLTNIEEYELRTKPNKADTDEDELSDGDEINVHNTNPRNEDSDDDGLADGFEITAGTDPLESDTDDDGYADGIEIAKGTDPNDPLSWPSPPPPGILAYYSFEDNYIDVSGNDNTAVPTQNPNEISFTEGFRGRGADINDPAANGGGNTGGSINIPIDANPDVLEEVSFGGWVNLETAEGFPGFMAIDNGGWDRGISLNNLQWSIASGGNTNSGIAPNPGSWEYVVGTFSKPENRSVLYVGNADTDTTTTDTISRDDAGIASGELEIEIGRYDNQDLDAIVDDIFVFSSELSAHQVNAIRNLRLSDLDLSPLDAAELFALFADQADGPIADITWVPEGGLDTTNPGEVVDLGGTFTVVLDDQGNGMRTGNPILFEIFSVSRKKDSITFEFNSRPGKIYAVDYSFDFDLWLEVDDGVEATARTTSFTDENPELLEFPKVFYRVREQ
;
A
#
# COMPACT_ATOMS: atom_id res chain seq x y z
N ASN A 1 -37.56 -5.27 10.69
CA ASN A 1 -38.80 -5.73 11.37
C ASN A 1 -40.10 -5.34 10.66
N GLY A 2 -40.12 -5.34 9.32
CA GLY A 2 -41.25 -5.91 8.57
C GLY A 2 -40.75 -7.25 8.05
N ALA A 3 -41.56 -8.30 8.08
CA ALA A 3 -41.21 -9.58 7.47
C ALA A 3 -41.86 -9.60 6.09
N THR A 4 -41.04 -9.52 5.04
CA THR A 4 -41.52 -9.60 3.66
C THR A 4 -41.68 -11.07 3.24
N ASN A 5 -42.63 -11.36 2.37
CA ASN A 5 -42.82 -12.73 1.85
C ASN A 5 -41.93 -12.99 0.62
N LEU A 6 -40.62 -12.77 0.74
CA LEU A 6 -39.66 -12.95 -0.37
C LEU A 6 -39.41 -14.43 -0.74
N SER A 7 -39.89 -15.39 0.05
CA SER A 7 -39.58 -16.82 -0.09
C SER A 7 -40.14 -17.52 -1.34
N THR A 8 -40.77 -16.80 -2.27
CA THR A 8 -41.38 -17.36 -3.49
C THR A 8 -40.78 -16.86 -4.80
N LEU A 9 -39.70 -16.06 -4.78
CA LEU A 9 -39.23 -15.28 -5.94
C LEU A 9 -37.75 -15.50 -6.29
N GLU A 10 -37.23 -16.72 -6.18
CA GLU A 10 -35.84 -17.02 -6.60
C GLU A 10 -35.68 -16.92 -8.12
N GLY A 11 -34.87 -15.95 -8.58
CA GLY A 11 -34.39 -15.85 -9.97
C GLY A 11 -35.20 -14.94 -10.91
N GLU A 12 -36.15 -14.15 -10.40
CA GLU A 12 -36.91 -13.17 -11.19
C GLU A 12 -36.60 -11.73 -10.76
N TRP A 13 -36.67 -10.78 -11.70
CA TRP A 13 -36.65 -9.36 -11.38
C TRP A 13 -37.89 -8.98 -10.57
N LEU A 14 -37.68 -8.17 -9.54
CA LEU A 14 -38.71 -7.75 -8.59
C LEU A 14 -38.62 -6.24 -8.43
N HIS A 15 -39.72 -5.54 -8.70
CA HIS A 15 -39.84 -4.15 -8.29
C HIS A 15 -40.18 -4.09 -6.80
N ALA A 16 -39.38 -3.39 -6.00
CA ALA A 16 -39.60 -3.24 -4.56
C ALA A 16 -39.61 -1.76 -4.17
N ALA A 17 -40.66 -1.34 -3.45
CA ALA A 17 -40.77 0.03 -2.95
C ALA A 17 -41.06 0.04 -1.44
N TRP A 18 -40.31 0.87 -0.71
CA TRP A 18 -40.53 1.14 0.71
C TRP A 18 -41.05 2.56 0.88
N VAL A 19 -42.27 2.70 1.36
CA VAL A 19 -42.94 3.98 1.57
C VAL A 19 -43.11 4.22 3.06
N TYR A 20 -42.71 5.41 3.51
CA TYR A 20 -42.94 5.85 4.88
C TYR A 20 -43.82 7.10 4.88
N ASP A 21 -45.01 6.99 5.47
CA ASP A 21 -45.90 8.11 5.74
C ASP A 21 -45.60 8.66 7.15
N GLY A 22 -44.93 9.81 7.18
CA GLY A 22 -44.52 10.48 8.41
C GLY A 22 -45.68 11.09 9.22
N ASP A 23 -46.80 11.42 8.58
CA ASP A 23 -47.98 11.95 9.28
C ASP A 23 -48.73 10.84 10.02
N ALA A 24 -48.75 9.64 9.42
CA ALA A 24 -49.39 8.45 10.00
C ALA A 24 -48.45 7.60 10.88
N ASP A 25 -47.14 7.80 10.80
CA ASP A 25 -46.09 6.93 11.41
C ASP A 25 -46.24 5.46 10.92
N VAL A 26 -46.52 5.30 9.63
CA VAL A 26 -46.79 4.02 8.97
C VAL A 26 -45.78 3.76 7.86
N GLY A 27 -45.18 2.57 7.86
CA GLY A 27 -44.39 2.05 6.76
C GLY A 27 -45.19 1.03 5.94
N THR A 28 -45.07 1.11 4.62
CA THR A 28 -45.65 0.15 3.67
C THR A 28 -44.56 -0.37 2.73
N ILE A 29 -44.56 -1.67 2.47
CA ILE A 29 -43.69 -2.34 1.50
C ILE A 29 -44.57 -2.79 0.34
N TYR A 30 -44.16 -2.46 -0.88
CA TYR A 30 -44.77 -2.91 -2.11
C TYR A 30 -43.81 -3.82 -2.87
N LEU A 31 -44.33 -4.93 -3.39
CA LEU A 31 -43.63 -5.87 -4.26
C LEU A 31 -44.41 -5.96 -5.57
N ASN A 32 -43.77 -5.69 -6.71
CA ASN A 32 -44.38 -5.64 -8.04
C ASN A 32 -45.65 -4.77 -8.10
N GLY A 33 -45.65 -3.65 -7.37
CA GLY A 33 -46.77 -2.70 -7.31
C GLY A 33 -47.83 -3.06 -6.28
N GLU A 34 -47.84 -4.28 -5.74
CA GLU A 34 -48.82 -4.74 -4.76
C GLU A 34 -48.32 -4.58 -3.31
N VAL A 35 -49.22 -4.26 -2.37
CA VAL A 35 -48.88 -4.16 -0.94
C VAL A 35 -48.52 -5.53 -0.38
N ASP A 36 -47.26 -5.71 0.04
CA ASP A 36 -46.79 -6.90 0.75
C ASP A 36 -46.95 -6.76 2.26
N TRP A 37 -46.66 -5.58 2.81
CA TRP A 37 -46.72 -5.34 4.25
C TRP A 37 -47.05 -3.88 4.58
N THR A 38 -47.86 -3.66 5.62
CA THR A 38 -48.12 -2.34 6.21
C THR A 38 -48.09 -2.44 7.73
N GLY A 39 -47.46 -1.47 8.41
CA GLY A 39 -47.47 -1.41 9.87
C GLY A 39 -46.87 -0.14 10.45
N GLY A 40 -47.06 0.05 11.76
CA GLY A 40 -46.47 1.19 12.47
C GLY A 40 -44.95 1.12 12.45
N LYS A 41 -44.31 2.19 12.01
CA LYS A 41 -42.86 2.26 11.84
C LYS A 41 -42.41 3.66 12.21
N ARG A 42 -41.36 3.78 13.03
CA ARG A 42 -40.82 5.09 13.38
C ARG A 42 -40.05 5.69 12.22
N ALA A 43 -40.12 7.02 12.11
CA ALA A 43 -39.24 7.81 11.26
C ALA A 43 -37.77 7.39 11.42
N PRO A 44 -36.99 7.35 10.31
CA PRO A 44 -35.55 7.19 10.38
C PRO A 44 -34.95 8.25 11.34
N ASN A 45 -34.11 7.82 12.27
CA ASN A 45 -33.60 8.66 13.35
C ASN A 45 -32.06 8.59 13.52
N GLY A 46 -31.34 8.14 12.48
CA GLY A 46 -29.88 8.09 12.43
C GLY A 46 -29.30 9.12 11.44
N SER A 47 -28.06 9.55 11.67
CA SER A 47 -27.32 10.52 10.83
C SER A 47 -26.43 9.85 9.78
N GLY A 48 -26.91 8.78 9.13
CA GLY A 48 -26.11 7.99 8.19
C GLY A 48 -26.61 8.07 6.74
N ASN A 49 -25.78 7.60 5.82
CA ASN A 49 -26.13 7.46 4.40
C ASN A 49 -27.15 6.34 4.17
N LEU A 50 -27.91 6.43 3.08
CA LEU A 50 -28.74 5.31 2.62
C LEU A 50 -27.82 4.18 2.15
N LEU A 51 -27.99 2.98 2.71
CA LEU A 51 -27.25 1.80 2.30
C LEU A 51 -28.13 0.95 1.38
N VAL A 52 -27.68 0.73 0.15
CA VAL A 52 -28.29 -0.23 -0.77
C VAL A 52 -27.62 -1.57 -0.55
N GLY A 53 -28.40 -2.61 -0.24
CA GLY A 53 -27.87 -3.97 -0.04
C GLY A 53 -27.13 -4.22 1.28
N GLY A 54 -27.12 -3.27 2.22
CA GLY A 54 -26.44 -3.41 3.51
C GLY A 54 -27.26 -2.92 4.70
N SER A 55 -26.70 -3.03 5.92
CA SER A 55 -27.31 -2.48 7.13
C SER A 55 -26.27 -1.81 8.04
N ASN A 56 -26.68 -0.73 8.71
CA ASN A 56 -25.80 0.00 9.63
C ASN A 56 -25.61 -0.82 10.93
N GLY A 57 -24.38 -1.25 11.21
CA GLY A 57 -24.01 -2.04 12.39
C GLY A 57 -23.61 -3.50 12.12
N GLY A 58 -23.43 -3.90 10.85
CA GLY A 58 -22.97 -5.24 10.47
C GLY A 58 -24.08 -6.29 10.44
N GLY A 59 -24.07 -7.12 9.39
CA GLY A 59 -25.05 -8.18 9.14
C GLY A 59 -24.87 -8.82 7.76
N ASP A 60 -25.74 -9.77 7.39
CA ASP A 60 -25.73 -10.37 6.05
C ASP A 60 -26.15 -9.33 5.00
N ASN A 61 -25.22 -8.98 4.10
CA ASN A 61 -25.51 -8.11 2.96
C ASN A 61 -26.41 -8.84 1.94
N TYR A 62 -27.18 -8.05 1.19
CA TYR A 62 -27.97 -8.53 0.07
C TYR A 62 -27.05 -9.18 -0.96
N ARG A 63 -27.45 -10.36 -1.44
CA ARG A 63 -26.74 -11.11 -2.49
C ARG A 63 -27.65 -11.23 -3.69
N GLY A 64 -27.50 -10.31 -4.64
CA GLY A 64 -28.30 -10.24 -5.86
C GLY A 64 -27.95 -9.01 -6.68
N LEU A 65 -28.62 -8.85 -7.82
CA LEU A 65 -28.52 -7.66 -8.66
C LEU A 65 -29.56 -6.62 -8.22
N VAL A 66 -29.25 -5.34 -8.45
CA VAL A 66 -30.12 -4.19 -8.22
C VAL A 66 -29.97 -3.28 -9.45
N ASP A 67 -31.08 -2.71 -9.92
CA ASP A 67 -31.13 -1.75 -11.01
C ASP A 67 -32.22 -0.70 -10.73
N ASP A 68 -32.15 0.46 -11.40
CA ASP A 68 -33.12 1.56 -11.34
C ASP A 68 -33.49 2.05 -9.91
N VAL A 69 -32.48 2.30 -9.08
CA VAL A 69 -32.69 2.80 -7.71
C VAL A 69 -33.09 4.28 -7.70
N ALA A 70 -34.24 4.58 -7.11
CA ALA A 70 -34.72 5.95 -6.95
C ALA A 70 -35.27 6.23 -5.54
N VAL A 71 -35.11 7.48 -5.09
CA VAL A 71 -35.50 7.94 -3.76
C VAL A 71 -36.30 9.23 -3.87
N TRP A 72 -37.48 9.25 -3.26
CA TRP A 72 -38.36 10.41 -3.22
C TRP A 72 -38.37 11.08 -1.85
N ARG A 73 -38.59 12.39 -1.85
CA ARG A 73 -38.78 13.18 -0.63
C ARG A 73 -40.21 13.10 -0.07
N GLU A 74 -41.09 12.38 -0.75
CA GLU A 74 -42.50 12.23 -0.40
C GLU A 74 -42.95 10.77 -0.47
N ALA A 75 -44.02 10.44 0.25
CA ALA A 75 -44.66 9.15 0.15
C ALA A 75 -45.39 9.05 -1.20
N LEU A 76 -44.88 8.20 -2.09
CA LEU A 76 -45.51 7.98 -3.38
C LEU A 76 -46.91 7.35 -3.22
N PRO A 77 -47.90 7.78 -4.02
CA PRO A 77 -49.19 7.15 -4.05
C PRO A 77 -49.11 5.77 -4.73
N GLU A 78 -49.99 4.85 -4.35
CA GLU A 78 -50.05 3.47 -4.87
C GLU A 78 -50.05 3.40 -6.41
N VAL A 79 -50.75 4.33 -7.08
CA VAL A 79 -50.79 4.39 -8.55
C VAL A 79 -49.42 4.66 -9.18
N SER A 80 -48.58 5.49 -8.55
CA SER A 80 -47.23 5.78 -9.03
C SER A 80 -46.32 4.57 -8.83
N ILE A 81 -46.49 3.86 -7.72
CA ILE A 81 -45.72 2.65 -7.40
C ILE A 81 -46.06 1.53 -8.38
N GLN A 82 -47.34 1.40 -8.76
CA GLN A 82 -47.75 0.48 -9.82
C GLN A 82 -47.15 0.86 -11.17
N ALA A 83 -47.12 2.14 -11.53
CA ALA A 83 -46.54 2.59 -12.79
C ALA A 83 -45.03 2.28 -12.87
N LEU A 84 -44.29 2.49 -11.78
CA LEU A 84 -42.87 2.11 -11.68
C LEU A 84 -42.69 0.59 -11.81
N ALA A 85 -43.56 -0.20 -11.15
CA ALA A 85 -43.55 -1.66 -11.29
C ALA A 85 -43.83 -2.14 -12.72
N ASP A 86 -44.62 -1.37 -13.49
CA ASP A 86 -44.93 -1.63 -14.89
C ASP A 86 -43.82 -1.14 -15.85
N GLY A 87 -42.73 -0.58 -15.33
CA GLY A 87 -41.54 -0.16 -16.09
C GLY A 87 -41.46 1.35 -16.39
N ALA A 88 -42.23 2.20 -15.70
CA ALA A 88 -42.08 3.65 -15.85
C ALA A 88 -40.74 4.13 -15.26
N SER A 89 -40.10 5.09 -15.93
CA SER A 89 -38.85 5.70 -15.44
C SER A 89 -39.09 6.51 -14.16
N PRO A 90 -38.25 6.36 -13.12
CA PRO A 90 -38.36 7.13 -11.88
C PRO A 90 -38.22 8.65 -12.02
N ILE A 91 -37.58 9.12 -13.09
CA ILE A 91 -37.35 10.55 -13.36
C ILE A 91 -38.41 11.18 -14.27
N GLY A 92 -39.46 10.44 -14.64
CA GLY A 92 -40.57 10.97 -15.43
C GLY A 92 -40.25 11.22 -16.90
N ALA A 93 -39.11 10.74 -17.41
CA ALA A 93 -38.87 10.64 -18.84
C ALA A 93 -39.81 9.56 -19.40
N THR A 94 -40.86 9.97 -20.10
CA THR A 94 -41.46 9.09 -21.09
C THR A 94 -40.38 8.84 -22.14
N GLN A 95 -40.02 7.59 -22.41
CA GLN A 95 -39.23 7.22 -23.60
C GLN A 95 -40.07 7.39 -24.89
N GLU A 96 -40.95 8.39 -24.93
CA GLU A 96 -41.66 8.77 -26.13
C GLU A 96 -40.64 9.49 -27.00
N ASP A 97 -40.39 8.89 -28.16
CA ASP A 97 -39.57 9.37 -29.26
C ASP A 97 -40.58 9.56 -30.41
N GLY A 98 -41.03 10.80 -30.56
CA GLY A 98 -42.21 11.17 -31.32
C GLY A 98 -42.00 11.08 -32.83
N ASP A 99 -40.76 11.25 -33.29
CA ASP A 99 -40.38 11.19 -34.69
C ASP A 99 -39.55 9.94 -35.05
N GLY A 100 -39.08 9.19 -34.06
CA GLY A 100 -38.45 7.89 -34.19
C GLY A 100 -36.96 7.96 -34.54
N ASP A 101 -36.28 9.04 -34.17
CA ASP A 101 -34.89 9.31 -34.52
C ASP A 101 -33.87 8.78 -33.49
N GLY A 102 -34.35 8.34 -32.32
CA GLY A 102 -33.54 7.80 -31.24
C GLY A 102 -33.33 8.74 -30.06
N LEU A 103 -33.67 10.03 -30.18
CA LEU A 103 -33.71 10.99 -29.09
C LEU A 103 -35.11 10.99 -28.44
N PRO A 104 -35.21 11.01 -27.09
CA PRO A 104 -36.51 11.17 -26.45
C PRO A 104 -37.00 12.62 -26.50
N ASP A 105 -38.29 12.84 -26.82
CA ASP A 105 -38.96 14.15 -26.90
C ASP A 105 -38.66 15.04 -25.66
N SER A 106 -38.62 14.42 -24.47
CA SER A 106 -38.39 15.12 -23.21
C SER A 106 -36.95 15.62 -23.02
N TRP A 107 -35.98 14.96 -23.65
CA TRP A 107 -34.58 15.35 -23.62
C TRP A 107 -34.33 16.45 -24.66
N GLU A 108 -34.87 16.28 -25.85
CA GLU A 108 -34.90 17.29 -26.92
C GLU A 108 -35.51 18.62 -26.44
N GLU A 109 -36.68 18.59 -25.80
CA GLU A 109 -37.31 19.79 -25.24
C GLU A 109 -36.44 20.47 -24.17
N LYS A 110 -35.73 19.66 -23.35
CA LYS A 110 -34.89 20.17 -22.26
C LYS A 110 -33.68 20.92 -22.79
N TYR A 111 -33.01 20.39 -23.80
CA TYR A 111 -31.76 20.95 -24.32
C TYR A 111 -31.95 21.83 -25.55
N GLY A 112 -33.11 21.75 -26.20
CA GLY A 112 -33.46 22.54 -27.39
C GLY A 112 -32.86 21.97 -28.67
N VAL A 113 -32.68 20.65 -28.73
CA VAL A 113 -32.05 19.90 -29.83
C VAL A 113 -33.08 18.98 -30.50
N ASP A 114 -32.88 18.64 -31.78
CA ASP A 114 -33.85 17.89 -32.64
C ASP A 114 -33.14 17.08 -33.75
N ASP A 115 -31.80 17.09 -33.81
CA ASP A 115 -31.00 16.40 -34.83
C ASP A 115 -30.02 15.47 -34.10
N PRO A 116 -30.18 14.13 -34.15
CA PRO A 116 -29.31 13.20 -33.42
C PRO A 116 -27.86 13.30 -33.85
N GLU A 117 -27.62 13.62 -35.11
CA GLU A 117 -26.30 13.81 -35.71
C GLU A 117 -25.80 15.27 -35.65
N GLY A 118 -26.55 16.15 -34.98
CA GLY A 118 -26.12 17.51 -34.66
C GLY A 118 -25.02 17.51 -33.58
N ASP A 119 -24.19 18.55 -33.59
CA ASP A 119 -23.13 18.84 -32.61
C ASP A 119 -23.32 20.31 -32.22
N ASP A 120 -24.19 20.53 -31.22
CA ASP A 120 -24.81 21.84 -30.98
C ASP A 120 -23.89 22.80 -30.19
N ASP A 121 -22.93 22.28 -29.42
CA ASP A 121 -21.91 23.07 -28.73
C ASP A 121 -20.52 23.02 -29.38
N ASN A 122 -20.31 22.17 -30.39
CA ASN A 122 -19.10 22.06 -31.20
C ASN A 122 -17.89 21.51 -30.44
N ASP A 123 -18.11 20.54 -29.53
CA ASP A 123 -17.05 19.80 -28.86
C ASP A 123 -16.60 18.53 -29.63
N GLY A 124 -17.38 18.13 -30.64
CA GLY A 124 -17.09 16.98 -31.48
C GLY A 124 -17.85 15.70 -31.12
N LEU A 125 -18.78 15.74 -30.17
CA LEU A 125 -19.79 14.71 -29.94
C LEU A 125 -21.10 15.08 -30.64
N THR A 126 -21.83 14.05 -31.08
CA THR A 126 -23.19 14.23 -31.59
C THR A 126 -24.22 14.19 -30.47
N ASN A 127 -25.37 14.85 -30.66
CA ASN A 127 -26.48 14.87 -29.70
C ASN A 127 -26.88 13.46 -29.24
N ILE A 128 -26.83 12.45 -30.12
CA ILE A 128 -27.11 11.05 -29.76
C ILE A 128 -25.99 10.43 -28.90
N GLU A 129 -24.72 10.71 -29.19
CA GLU A 129 -23.59 10.26 -28.38
C GLU A 129 -23.66 10.89 -26.97
N GLU A 130 -24.00 12.17 -26.89
CA GLU A 130 -24.17 12.85 -25.61
C GLU A 130 -25.36 12.35 -24.81
N TYR A 131 -26.45 11.99 -25.49
CA TYR A 131 -27.58 11.32 -24.85
C TYR A 131 -27.18 9.98 -24.21
N GLU A 132 -26.34 9.19 -24.92
CA GLU A 132 -25.82 7.90 -24.46
C GLU A 132 -24.80 8.06 -23.31
N LEU A 133 -23.90 9.03 -23.42
CA LEU A 133 -22.88 9.38 -22.42
C LEU A 133 -23.43 10.16 -21.23
N ARG A 134 -24.67 10.68 -21.34
CA ARG A 134 -25.36 11.50 -20.35
C ARG A 134 -24.69 12.86 -20.10
N THR A 135 -24.04 13.40 -21.11
CA THR A 135 -23.46 14.75 -21.14
C THR A 135 -24.53 15.77 -21.56
N LYS A 136 -24.13 17.02 -21.87
CA LYS A 136 -25.04 18.14 -22.14
C LYS A 136 -24.81 18.70 -23.56
N PRO A 137 -25.76 18.51 -24.51
CA PRO A 137 -25.61 18.88 -25.92
C PRO A 137 -25.62 20.37 -26.25
N ASN A 138 -25.54 21.20 -25.22
CA ASN A 138 -25.45 22.64 -25.37
C ASN A 138 -24.35 23.24 -24.49
N LYS A 139 -23.43 22.39 -24.03
CA LYS A 139 -22.36 22.73 -23.15
C LYS A 139 -21.20 21.73 -23.36
N ALA A 140 -20.24 22.19 -24.17
CA ALA A 140 -19.03 21.49 -24.60
C ALA A 140 -18.14 20.88 -23.49
N ASP A 141 -18.42 21.15 -22.23
CA ASP A 141 -17.68 20.73 -21.04
C ASP A 141 -18.76 20.54 -19.97
N THR A 142 -19.13 19.30 -19.67
CA THR A 142 -20.30 18.99 -18.89
C THR A 142 -20.08 19.21 -17.40
N ASP A 143 -18.91 18.89 -16.86
CA ASP A 143 -18.56 18.91 -15.44
C ASP A 143 -17.74 20.13 -14.98
N GLU A 144 -17.27 20.98 -15.90
CA GLU A 144 -16.60 22.27 -15.66
C GLU A 144 -15.13 22.17 -15.21
N ASP A 145 -14.41 21.16 -15.70
CA ASP A 145 -13.01 20.90 -15.37
C ASP A 145 -12.00 21.59 -16.34
N GLU A 146 -12.51 22.30 -17.35
CA GLU A 146 -11.78 22.95 -18.46
C GLU A 146 -11.32 22.01 -19.60
N LEU A 147 -11.74 20.75 -19.60
CA LEU A 147 -11.63 19.80 -20.70
C LEU A 147 -13.01 19.62 -21.38
N SER A 148 -13.03 19.36 -22.68
CA SER A 148 -14.31 19.23 -23.41
C SER A 148 -14.79 17.79 -23.45
N ASP A 149 -16.10 17.53 -23.40
CA ASP A 149 -16.64 16.17 -23.37
C ASP A 149 -16.12 15.36 -24.58
N GLY A 150 -16.00 16.01 -25.72
CA GLY A 150 -15.40 15.45 -26.93
C GLY A 150 -13.90 15.14 -26.80
N ASP A 151 -13.09 15.98 -26.18
CA ASP A 151 -11.67 15.71 -25.95
C ASP A 151 -11.47 14.59 -24.91
N GLU A 152 -12.28 14.58 -23.85
CA GLU A 152 -12.27 13.53 -22.83
C GLU A 152 -12.51 12.17 -23.45
N ILE A 153 -13.55 12.02 -24.28
CA ILE A 153 -13.88 10.73 -24.90
C ILE A 153 -12.91 10.35 -26.03
N ASN A 154 -12.49 11.30 -26.87
CA ASN A 154 -11.75 10.98 -28.10
C ASN A 154 -10.22 11.04 -27.94
N VAL A 155 -9.70 11.73 -26.93
CA VAL A 155 -8.27 12.00 -26.76
C VAL A 155 -7.74 11.42 -25.45
N HIS A 156 -8.38 11.72 -24.33
CA HIS A 156 -7.85 11.44 -22.99
C HIS A 156 -8.40 10.16 -22.37
N ASN A 157 -9.56 9.69 -22.81
CA ASN A 157 -10.33 8.57 -22.23
C ASN A 157 -10.73 8.79 -20.76
N THR A 158 -10.90 10.05 -20.36
CA THR A 158 -11.44 10.46 -19.07
C THR A 158 -12.98 10.43 -19.06
N ASN A 159 -13.59 10.77 -17.93
CA ASN A 159 -15.05 10.72 -17.77
C ASN A 159 -15.67 12.13 -17.81
N PRO A 160 -16.47 12.48 -18.85
CA PRO A 160 -17.03 13.83 -19.08
C PRO A 160 -18.14 14.26 -18.13
N ARG A 161 -18.20 13.62 -16.97
CA ARG A 161 -19.18 13.87 -15.91
C ARG A 161 -18.53 13.85 -14.54
N ASN A 162 -17.21 13.75 -14.50
CA ASN A 162 -16.40 13.69 -13.32
C ASN A 162 -15.18 14.59 -13.51
N GLU A 163 -15.10 15.66 -12.73
CA GLU A 163 -14.05 16.67 -12.88
C GLU A 163 -12.64 16.14 -12.60
N ASP A 164 -12.50 14.98 -11.95
CA ASP A 164 -11.28 14.36 -11.44
C ASP A 164 -11.41 12.83 -11.63
N SER A 165 -10.88 12.30 -12.73
CA SER A 165 -11.15 10.93 -13.21
C SER A 165 -10.48 9.83 -12.40
N ASP A 166 -9.37 10.12 -11.74
CA ASP A 166 -8.60 9.18 -10.90
C ASP A 166 -8.68 9.45 -9.39
N ASP A 167 -9.43 10.49 -9.00
CA ASP A 167 -9.74 10.90 -7.62
C ASP A 167 -8.50 11.36 -6.81
N ASP A 168 -7.50 11.96 -7.47
CA ASP A 168 -6.24 12.41 -6.86
C ASP A 168 -6.31 13.84 -6.26
N GLY A 169 -7.36 14.59 -6.61
CA GLY A 169 -7.63 15.95 -6.17
C GLY A 169 -7.23 17.05 -7.16
N LEU A 170 -6.74 16.70 -8.34
CA LEU A 170 -6.62 17.55 -9.51
C LEU A 170 -7.78 17.31 -10.46
N ALA A 171 -8.02 18.29 -11.33
CA ALA A 171 -9.05 18.16 -12.34
C ALA A 171 -8.42 17.74 -13.67
N ASP A 172 -9.06 16.89 -14.47
CA ASP A 172 -8.44 16.30 -15.67
C ASP A 172 -7.89 17.39 -16.60
N GLY A 173 -8.66 18.45 -16.84
CA GLY A 173 -8.23 19.61 -17.63
C GLY A 173 -7.00 20.34 -17.06
N PHE A 174 -6.86 20.38 -15.73
CA PHE A 174 -5.67 20.93 -15.05
C PHE A 174 -4.46 20.02 -15.21
N GLU A 175 -4.64 18.71 -15.09
CA GLU A 175 -3.58 17.70 -15.21
C GLU A 175 -2.93 17.71 -16.59
N ILE A 176 -3.72 17.80 -17.67
CA ILE A 176 -3.19 17.98 -19.03
C ILE A 176 -2.31 19.22 -19.15
N THR A 177 -2.62 20.28 -18.39
CA THR A 177 -1.81 21.50 -18.35
C THR A 177 -0.56 21.35 -17.47
N ALA A 178 -0.66 20.58 -16.38
CA ALA A 178 0.43 20.27 -15.46
C ALA A 178 1.44 19.28 -16.07
N GLY A 179 0.99 18.44 -17.01
CA GLY A 179 1.77 17.39 -17.64
C GLY A 179 1.64 16.02 -16.97
N THR A 180 0.67 15.85 -16.07
CA THR A 180 0.32 14.59 -15.39
C THR A 180 -0.67 13.77 -16.22
N ASP A 181 -0.87 12.50 -15.87
CA ASP A 181 -1.82 11.60 -16.53
C ASP A 181 -3.16 11.56 -15.75
N PRO A 182 -4.27 12.08 -16.30
CA PRO A 182 -5.57 12.18 -15.60
C PRO A 182 -6.27 10.83 -15.36
N LEU A 183 -5.58 9.72 -15.60
CA LEU A 183 -6.04 8.37 -15.32
C LEU A 183 -5.13 7.65 -14.32
N GLU A 184 -4.06 8.29 -13.86
CA GLU A 184 -3.09 7.75 -12.91
C GLU A 184 -2.86 8.75 -11.79
N SER A 185 -3.41 8.45 -10.61
CA SER A 185 -3.38 9.36 -9.46
C SER A 185 -1.98 9.79 -9.02
N ASP A 186 -0.95 9.08 -9.45
CA ASP A 186 0.48 9.28 -9.16
C ASP A 186 1.25 9.04 -10.48
N THR A 187 1.58 10.13 -11.19
CA THR A 187 2.12 10.06 -12.55
C THR A 187 3.55 9.51 -12.61
N ASP A 188 4.34 9.67 -11.55
CA ASP A 188 5.75 9.29 -11.54
C ASP A 188 6.09 8.07 -10.69
N ASP A 189 5.06 7.44 -10.10
CA ASP A 189 5.11 6.21 -9.31
C ASP A 189 5.98 6.34 -8.04
N ASP A 190 6.08 7.54 -7.44
CA ASP A 190 6.87 7.76 -6.21
C ASP A 190 6.10 7.53 -4.91
N GLY A 191 4.79 7.32 -5.01
CA GLY A 191 3.86 7.04 -3.92
C GLY A 191 3.07 8.25 -3.42
N TYR A 192 3.18 9.42 -4.07
CA TYR A 192 2.34 10.58 -3.81
C TYR A 192 1.40 10.88 -4.96
N ALA A 193 0.15 11.19 -4.60
CA ALA A 193 -0.77 11.66 -5.61
C ALA A 193 -0.37 13.05 -6.15
N ASP A 194 -0.50 13.28 -7.45
CA ASP A 194 -0.05 14.49 -8.13
C ASP A 194 -0.68 15.76 -7.49
N GLY A 195 -1.94 15.66 -7.10
CA GLY A 195 -2.67 16.70 -6.38
C GLY A 195 -2.06 17.09 -5.05
N ILE A 196 -1.49 16.12 -4.33
CA ILE A 196 -0.76 16.37 -3.09
C ILE A 196 0.57 17.09 -3.39
N GLU A 197 1.29 16.63 -4.40
CA GLU A 197 2.58 17.17 -4.78
C GLU A 197 2.52 18.62 -5.22
N ILE A 198 1.58 18.93 -6.12
CA ILE A 198 1.32 20.31 -6.56
C ILE A 198 0.92 21.19 -5.38
N ALA A 199 0.06 20.70 -4.47
CA ALA A 199 -0.33 21.43 -3.27
C ALA A 199 0.84 21.70 -2.32
N LYS A 200 1.87 20.83 -2.33
CA LYS A 200 3.09 20.92 -1.50
C LYS A 200 4.23 21.64 -2.23
N GLY A 201 4.07 21.93 -3.51
CA GLY A 201 5.03 22.64 -4.35
C GLY A 201 6.20 21.77 -4.80
N THR A 202 5.96 20.47 -4.95
CA THR A 202 6.88 19.50 -5.52
C THR A 202 6.51 19.19 -6.98
N ASP A 203 7.33 18.42 -7.68
CA ASP A 203 7.23 18.17 -9.13
C ASP A 203 6.65 16.77 -9.37
N PRO A 204 5.38 16.63 -9.80
CA PRO A 204 4.67 15.35 -9.95
C PRO A 204 5.08 14.54 -11.20
N ASN A 205 6.28 14.80 -11.70
CA ASN A 205 6.85 14.20 -12.89
C ASN A 205 8.33 13.82 -12.66
N ASP A 206 8.80 13.95 -11.42
CA ASP A 206 10.16 13.65 -11.02
C ASP A 206 10.09 12.79 -9.75
N PRO A 207 10.31 11.46 -9.85
CA PRO A 207 10.15 10.52 -8.74
C PRO A 207 11.19 10.68 -7.61
N LEU A 208 11.99 11.75 -7.67
CA LEU A 208 12.92 12.19 -6.64
C LEU A 208 12.48 13.52 -5.99
N SER A 209 11.29 14.01 -6.31
CA SER A 209 10.72 15.28 -5.89
C SER A 209 9.45 15.06 -5.06
N TRP A 210 9.55 14.41 -3.91
CA TRP A 210 8.40 14.18 -3.04
C TRP A 210 8.11 15.34 -2.05
N PRO A 211 6.85 15.48 -1.58
CA PRO A 211 6.48 16.26 -0.41
C PRO A 211 7.31 15.92 0.83
N SER A 212 7.61 16.92 1.66
CA SER A 212 8.27 16.70 2.95
C SER A 212 7.24 16.58 4.09
N PRO A 213 7.34 15.57 4.97
CA PRO A 213 8.26 14.43 4.90
C PRO A 213 7.87 13.42 3.79
N PRO A 214 8.85 12.65 3.24
CA PRO A 214 8.63 11.57 2.25
C PRO A 214 7.65 10.49 2.78
N PRO A 215 7.16 9.57 1.91
CA PRO A 215 6.00 8.74 2.21
C PRO A 215 6.35 7.75 3.33
N PRO A 216 5.47 6.81 3.73
CA PRO A 216 5.82 5.62 4.53
C PRO A 216 6.88 4.71 3.87
N GLY A 217 8.05 5.25 3.56
CA GLY A 217 9.18 4.58 2.97
C GLY A 217 10.24 4.32 4.03
N ILE A 218 10.99 3.25 3.81
CA ILE A 218 12.22 3.02 4.55
C ILE A 218 13.17 4.18 4.25
N LEU A 219 13.55 4.95 5.26
CA LEU A 219 14.50 6.05 5.14
C LEU A 219 15.94 5.52 5.12
N ALA A 220 16.22 4.52 5.94
CA ALA A 220 17.51 3.84 5.96
C ALA A 220 17.38 2.42 6.49
N TYR A 221 18.30 1.56 6.05
CA TYR A 221 18.45 0.21 6.57
C TYR A 221 19.92 -0.21 6.63
N TYR A 222 20.32 -0.72 7.79
CA TYR A 222 21.68 -1.12 8.10
C TYR A 222 21.72 -2.58 8.55
N SER A 223 22.24 -3.43 7.67
CA SER A 223 22.45 -4.86 7.95
C SER A 223 23.72 -5.15 8.76
N PHE A 224 24.61 -4.18 8.93
CA PHE A 224 25.88 -4.29 9.65
C PHE A 224 26.77 -5.50 9.26
N GLU A 225 26.68 -5.94 8.00
CA GLU A 225 27.56 -6.93 7.38
C GLU A 225 28.93 -6.31 7.02
N ASP A 226 29.70 -5.92 8.05
CA ASP A 226 31.04 -5.31 7.97
C ASP A 226 31.14 -3.84 7.57
N ASN A 227 30.03 -3.12 7.51
CA ASN A 227 30.03 -1.72 7.14
C ASN A 227 28.82 -0.99 7.73
N TYR A 228 28.80 0.32 7.56
CA TYR A 228 27.74 1.22 8.03
C TYR A 228 26.89 1.75 6.87
N ILE A 229 26.97 1.10 5.70
CA ILE A 229 26.32 1.56 4.47
C ILE A 229 24.82 1.36 4.62
N ASP A 230 24.09 2.40 4.26
CA ASP A 230 22.65 2.32 4.07
C ASP A 230 22.36 1.50 2.81
N VAL A 231 21.68 0.37 3.00
CA VAL A 231 21.30 -0.53 1.91
C VAL A 231 19.86 -0.31 1.44
N SER A 232 19.14 0.69 1.97
CA SER A 232 17.83 1.06 1.43
C SER A 232 17.91 1.76 0.08
N GLY A 233 19.09 2.29 -0.29
CA GLY A 233 19.31 3.03 -1.53
C GLY A 233 19.12 4.55 -1.40
N ASN A 234 18.89 5.07 -0.20
CA ASN A 234 18.66 6.51 0.05
C ASN A 234 19.93 7.28 0.45
N ASP A 235 21.10 6.64 0.31
CA ASP A 235 22.41 7.22 0.60
C ASP A 235 22.59 7.73 2.05
N ASN A 236 21.80 7.25 3.02
CA ASN A 236 21.89 7.64 4.43
C ASN A 236 22.97 6.86 5.20
N THR A 237 24.17 6.70 4.63
CA THR A 237 25.25 5.89 5.25
C THR A 237 25.58 6.38 6.66
N ALA A 238 25.45 5.49 7.65
CA ALA A 238 25.67 5.81 9.06
C ALA A 238 27.15 6.05 9.37
N VAL A 239 27.38 6.83 10.44
CA VAL A 239 28.72 7.26 10.83
C VAL A 239 28.98 6.87 12.29
N PRO A 240 30.01 6.05 12.55
CA PRO A 240 30.50 5.84 13.91
C PRO A 240 30.93 7.16 14.53
N THR A 241 30.24 7.55 15.58
CA THR A 241 30.55 8.70 16.41
C THR A 241 31.28 8.23 17.67
N GLN A 242 31.56 9.18 18.57
CA GLN A 242 32.11 8.99 19.91
C GLN A 242 32.82 7.66 20.22
N ASN A 243 34.13 7.70 20.44
CA ASN A 243 34.97 6.51 20.63
C ASN A 243 34.79 5.44 19.52
N PRO A 244 34.88 5.79 18.23
CA PRO A 244 34.59 4.86 17.12
C PRO A 244 35.52 3.64 17.04
N ASN A 245 36.61 3.61 17.80
CA ASN A 245 37.48 2.42 17.91
C ASN A 245 36.91 1.33 18.83
N GLU A 246 35.88 1.66 19.62
CA GLU A 246 35.16 0.72 20.48
C GLU A 246 33.98 0.05 19.73
N ILE A 247 33.71 0.48 18.49
CA ILE A 247 32.76 -0.20 17.61
C ILE A 247 33.48 -1.25 16.79
N SER A 248 32.99 -2.48 16.83
CA SER A 248 33.51 -3.58 16.04
C SER A 248 32.37 -4.34 15.36
N PHE A 249 32.70 -5.27 14.46
CA PHE A 249 31.69 -6.16 13.87
C PHE A 249 31.91 -7.57 14.39
N THR A 250 30.86 -8.22 14.88
CA THR A 250 30.92 -9.58 15.46
C THR A 250 29.76 -10.44 14.95
N GLU A 251 29.52 -11.62 15.54
CA GLU A 251 28.37 -12.47 15.20
C GLU A 251 27.04 -11.78 15.57
N GLY A 252 26.19 -11.58 14.56
CA GLY A 252 24.91 -10.87 14.63
C GLY A 252 23.69 -11.77 14.82
N PHE A 253 22.48 -11.20 14.71
CA PHE A 253 21.20 -11.92 14.83
C PHE A 253 21.07 -12.97 13.74
N ARG A 254 21.58 -12.66 12.53
CA ARG A 254 21.68 -13.58 11.38
C ARG A 254 22.79 -13.18 10.41
N GLY A 255 24.04 -13.18 10.87
CA GLY A 255 25.17 -12.74 10.05
C GLY A 255 26.21 -12.07 10.92
N ARG A 256 26.64 -10.88 10.53
CA ARG A 256 27.42 -9.99 11.40
C ARG A 256 26.56 -8.85 11.92
N GLY A 257 26.86 -8.39 13.13
CA GLY A 257 26.24 -7.22 13.74
C GLY A 257 27.29 -6.23 14.21
N ALA A 258 26.87 -5.01 14.49
CA ALA A 258 27.70 -3.97 15.09
C ALA A 258 27.74 -4.16 16.61
N ASP A 259 28.93 -4.44 17.12
CA ASP A 259 29.23 -4.53 18.55
C ASP A 259 29.60 -3.14 19.06
N ILE A 260 28.69 -2.56 19.84
CA ILE A 260 28.84 -1.28 20.50
C ILE A 260 29.32 -1.61 21.92
N ASN A 261 30.64 -1.72 22.09
CA ASN A 261 31.23 -2.06 23.38
C ASN A 261 31.16 -0.85 24.32
N ASP A 262 30.68 -1.03 25.55
CA ASP A 262 30.97 -0.13 26.68
C ASP A 262 31.68 -0.88 27.82
N PRO A 263 33.02 -0.81 27.91
CA PRO A 263 33.76 -1.50 28.96
C PRO A 263 33.49 -0.97 30.38
N ALA A 264 32.72 0.11 30.56
CA ALA A 264 32.37 0.69 31.85
C ALA A 264 30.87 0.67 32.21
N ALA A 265 30.05 -0.16 31.54
CA ALA A 265 28.58 -0.24 31.67
C ALA A 265 28.03 -0.33 33.11
N ASN A 266 28.87 -0.61 34.11
CA ASN A 266 28.53 -0.59 35.53
C ASN A 266 28.46 0.82 36.18
N GLY A 267 28.40 1.94 35.43
CA GLY A 267 28.54 3.25 36.08
C GLY A 267 28.22 4.55 35.34
N GLY A 268 27.56 4.53 34.18
CA GLY A 268 27.11 5.76 33.49
C GLY A 268 28.27 6.64 32.98
N GLY A 269 29.26 6.01 32.35
CA GLY A 269 30.39 6.70 31.71
C GLY A 269 30.25 6.70 30.19
N ASN A 270 30.67 7.79 29.55
CA ASN A 270 30.73 7.94 28.09
C ASN A 270 31.97 7.23 27.49
N THR A 271 32.13 5.93 27.75
CA THR A 271 33.32 5.15 27.38
C THR A 271 33.12 4.21 26.20
N GLY A 272 31.88 3.94 25.80
CA GLY A 272 31.55 3.13 24.65
C GLY A 272 31.46 3.90 23.34
N GLY A 273 31.21 3.15 22.27
CA GLY A 273 30.96 3.65 20.93
C GLY A 273 29.54 4.18 20.73
N SER A 274 29.30 5.01 19.71
CA SER A 274 27.94 5.26 19.21
C SER A 274 27.90 5.36 17.69
N ILE A 275 26.75 5.09 17.08
CA ILE A 275 26.56 5.17 15.63
C ILE A 275 25.47 6.19 15.34
N ASN A 276 25.80 7.18 14.52
CA ASN A 276 24.87 8.24 14.12
C ASN A 276 24.28 7.95 12.74
N ILE A 277 22.96 8.03 12.64
CA ILE A 277 22.18 7.87 11.42
C ILE A 277 21.85 9.27 10.89
N PRO A 278 22.30 9.65 9.67
CA PRO A 278 22.22 11.03 9.16
C PRO A 278 20.82 11.38 8.63
N ILE A 279 19.77 11.12 9.41
CA ILE A 279 18.37 11.44 9.09
C ILE A 279 17.90 12.50 10.07
N ASP A 280 17.41 13.64 9.56
CA ASP A 280 16.82 14.69 10.39
C ASP A 280 15.44 14.25 10.91
N ALA A 281 15.42 13.66 12.10
CA ALA A 281 14.23 13.18 12.80
C ALA A 281 13.58 14.26 13.68
N ASN A 282 13.81 15.53 13.38
CA ASN A 282 13.11 16.63 14.02
C ASN A 282 11.58 16.51 13.79
N PRO A 283 10.72 16.63 14.81
CA PRO A 283 9.26 16.57 14.64
C PRO A 283 8.64 17.59 13.69
N ASP A 284 9.33 18.67 13.38
CA ASP A 284 8.89 19.65 12.39
C ASP A 284 9.35 19.31 10.97
N VAL A 285 10.20 18.28 10.82
CA VAL A 285 10.66 17.70 9.57
C VAL A 285 9.99 16.34 9.34
N LEU A 286 10.16 15.39 10.27
CA LEU A 286 9.48 14.10 10.31
C LEU A 286 8.36 14.14 11.37
N GLU A 287 7.12 14.40 10.93
CA GLU A 287 5.96 14.38 11.83
C GLU A 287 5.64 12.98 12.35
N GLU A 288 6.05 11.95 11.59
CA GLU A 288 5.99 10.55 11.98
C GLU A 288 7.36 9.88 11.76
N VAL A 289 7.67 8.90 12.61
CA VAL A 289 8.91 8.11 12.45
C VAL A 289 8.77 6.78 13.17
N SER A 290 9.28 5.71 12.55
CA SER A 290 9.46 4.42 13.20
C SER A 290 10.90 3.96 13.05
N PHE A 291 11.50 3.51 14.13
CA PHE A 291 12.87 3.00 14.11
C PHE A 291 13.05 1.85 15.09
N GLY A 292 13.96 0.95 14.76
CA GLY A 292 14.19 -0.24 15.55
C GLY A 292 15.09 -1.24 14.86
N GLY A 293 15.11 -2.45 15.40
CA GLY A 293 15.85 -3.57 14.86
C GLY A 293 16.15 -4.61 15.93
N TRP A 294 17.21 -5.37 15.71
CA TRP A 294 17.63 -6.43 16.63
C TRP A 294 18.75 -5.96 17.55
N VAL A 295 18.62 -6.30 18.83
CA VAL A 295 19.61 -5.96 19.85
C VAL A 295 19.85 -7.16 20.76
N ASN A 296 21.11 -7.38 21.10
CA ASN A 296 21.54 -8.36 22.09
C ASN A 296 22.36 -7.65 23.16
N LEU A 297 21.70 -7.36 24.28
CA LEU A 297 22.30 -6.66 25.41
C LEU A 297 23.34 -7.56 26.10
N GLU A 298 24.51 -7.04 26.42
CA GLU A 298 25.44 -7.74 27.31
C GLU A 298 25.00 -7.63 28.78
N THR A 299 24.42 -6.47 29.13
CA THR A 299 23.91 -6.16 30.48
C THR A 299 22.59 -5.37 30.40
N ALA A 300 21.74 -5.53 31.41
CA ALA A 300 20.49 -4.79 31.56
C ALA A 300 20.56 -3.65 32.60
N GLU A 301 21.72 -3.45 33.24
CA GLU A 301 21.87 -2.44 34.31
C GLU A 301 22.24 -1.05 33.76
N GLY A 302 21.66 0.01 34.34
CA GLY A 302 22.11 1.40 34.15
C GLY A 302 21.64 2.09 32.87
N PHE A 303 20.35 2.44 32.78
CA PHE A 303 19.67 3.12 31.67
C PHE A 303 20.37 3.09 30.28
N PRO A 304 20.68 1.89 29.72
CA PRO A 304 21.28 1.82 28.40
C PRO A 304 20.27 2.29 27.34
N GLY A 305 20.64 3.32 26.59
CA GLY A 305 19.89 3.80 25.44
C GLY A 305 20.12 2.90 24.24
N PHE A 306 19.05 2.38 23.64
CA PHE A 306 19.19 1.62 22.40
C PHE A 306 19.26 2.54 21.19
N MET A 307 18.20 3.32 20.96
CA MET A 307 18.09 4.27 19.85
C MET A 307 17.39 5.53 20.33
N ALA A 308 17.93 6.70 20.00
CA ALA A 308 17.34 7.96 20.42
C ALA A 308 17.67 9.15 19.52
N ILE A 309 16.85 10.18 19.63
CA ILE A 309 17.02 11.49 18.99
C ILE A 309 17.45 12.47 20.10
N ASP A 310 18.75 12.64 20.33
CA ASP A 310 19.30 13.37 21.49
C ASP A 310 19.71 14.82 21.16
N ASN A 311 19.26 15.80 21.96
CA ASN A 311 19.79 17.17 21.94
C ASN A 311 20.22 17.72 23.33
N GLY A 312 20.37 16.84 24.32
CA GLY A 312 20.72 17.16 25.69
C GLY A 312 19.51 17.43 26.59
N GLY A 313 18.36 16.79 26.32
CA GLY A 313 17.06 17.01 26.96
C GLY A 313 16.27 15.72 27.30
N TRP A 314 14.93 15.84 27.47
CA TRP A 314 14.05 14.66 27.55
C TRP A 314 13.70 14.25 26.12
N ASP A 315 14.51 13.36 25.60
CA ASP A 315 14.60 13.05 24.17
C ASP A 315 13.73 11.86 23.77
N ARG A 316 13.42 11.75 22.48
CA ARG A 316 12.64 10.63 21.92
C ARG A 316 13.52 9.41 21.78
N GLY A 317 13.11 8.27 22.31
CA GLY A 317 13.96 7.08 22.18
C GLY A 317 13.44 5.84 22.88
N ILE A 318 14.18 4.76 22.64
CA ILE A 318 14.00 3.43 23.19
C ILE A 318 15.15 3.17 24.17
N SER A 319 14.83 2.84 25.41
CA SER A 319 15.83 2.62 26.46
C SER A 319 15.35 1.61 27.50
N LEU A 320 16.22 1.27 28.45
CA LEU A 320 15.83 0.52 29.64
C LEU A 320 15.57 1.45 30.83
N ASN A 321 14.37 1.38 31.41
CA ASN A 321 13.99 2.12 32.60
C ASN A 321 13.47 1.15 33.67
N ASN A 322 14.06 1.18 34.86
CA ASN A 322 13.76 0.23 35.95
C ASN A 322 13.83 -1.24 35.52
N LEU A 323 14.85 -1.60 34.70
CA LEU A 323 15.03 -2.95 34.14
C LEU A 323 13.86 -3.40 33.26
N GLN A 324 13.25 -2.48 32.53
CA GLN A 324 12.18 -2.76 31.57
C GLN A 324 12.40 -1.94 30.30
N TRP A 325 12.03 -2.49 29.16
CA TRP A 325 11.97 -1.74 27.91
C TRP A 325 11.02 -0.55 28.06
N SER A 326 11.46 0.62 27.63
CA SER A 326 10.75 1.88 27.78
C SER A 326 10.87 2.71 26.53
N ILE A 327 9.82 3.47 26.23
CA ILE A 327 9.82 4.51 25.20
C ILE A 327 9.66 5.87 25.88
N ALA A 328 10.38 6.86 25.37
CA ALA A 328 10.38 8.21 25.87
C ALA A 328 9.88 9.20 24.81
N SER A 329 8.95 10.09 25.19
CA SER A 329 8.65 11.35 24.50
C SER A 329 8.09 12.32 25.56
N GLY A 330 8.90 13.26 26.05
CA GLY A 330 8.53 14.13 27.18
C GLY A 330 8.35 13.42 28.54
N GLY A 331 8.69 12.12 28.64
CA GLY A 331 8.61 11.27 29.84
C GLY A 331 8.74 9.78 29.51
N ASN A 332 9.10 8.94 30.49
CA ASN A 332 9.35 7.50 30.28
C ASN A 332 8.11 6.64 30.57
N THR A 333 7.75 5.76 29.63
CA THR A 333 6.73 4.73 29.85
C THR A 333 7.33 3.34 29.68
N ASN A 334 7.25 2.54 30.75
CA ASN A 334 7.75 1.18 30.78
C ASN A 334 6.74 0.21 30.16
N SER A 335 7.24 -0.73 29.37
CA SER A 335 6.46 -1.81 28.77
C SER A 335 5.97 -2.87 29.72
N GLY A 336 6.60 -2.96 30.90
CA GLY A 336 6.41 -4.13 31.78
C GLY A 336 7.29 -5.32 31.40
N ILE A 337 7.96 -5.28 30.24
CA ILE A 337 8.78 -6.36 29.69
C ILE A 337 10.22 -6.15 30.12
N ALA A 338 10.78 -7.15 30.80
CA ALA A 338 12.18 -7.14 31.22
C ALA A 338 13.08 -7.55 30.04
N PRO A 339 14.23 -6.89 29.84
CA PRO A 339 15.22 -7.29 28.84
C PRO A 339 15.81 -8.67 29.18
N ASN A 340 16.36 -9.34 28.18
CA ASN A 340 16.99 -10.65 28.31
C ASN A 340 18.44 -10.65 27.79
N PRO A 341 19.40 -10.11 28.57
CA PRO A 341 20.80 -10.04 28.15
C PRO A 341 21.38 -11.38 27.70
N GLY A 342 22.20 -11.34 26.64
CA GLY A 342 22.76 -12.51 25.98
C GLY A 342 21.79 -13.21 25.01
N SER A 343 20.57 -12.68 24.84
CA SER A 343 19.62 -13.14 23.84
C SER A 343 19.24 -11.99 22.91
N TRP A 344 18.94 -12.31 21.66
CA TRP A 344 18.44 -11.34 20.70
C TRP A 344 16.99 -10.96 20.98
N GLU A 345 16.75 -9.66 21.02
CA GLU A 345 15.44 -9.03 21.21
C GLU A 345 15.17 -8.11 20.02
N TYR A 346 13.93 -8.13 19.53
CA TYR A 346 13.47 -7.24 18.47
C TYR A 346 12.71 -6.08 19.11
N VAL A 347 13.14 -4.85 18.87
CA VAL A 347 12.58 -3.68 19.56
C VAL A 347 12.36 -2.56 18.57
N VAL A 348 11.14 -2.00 18.58
CA VAL A 348 10.71 -0.96 17.64
C VAL A 348 9.94 0.12 18.37
N GLY A 349 10.30 1.37 18.14
CA GLY A 349 9.61 2.55 18.63
C GLY A 349 8.99 3.31 17.46
N THR A 350 7.74 3.71 17.61
CA THR A 350 7.01 4.54 16.65
C THR A 350 6.54 5.83 17.32
N PHE A 351 6.49 6.91 16.54
CA PHE A 351 6.05 8.22 16.98
C PHE A 351 5.17 8.84 15.89
N SER A 352 3.98 9.30 16.25
CA SER A 352 3.07 10.06 15.39
C SER A 352 2.69 11.38 16.06
N LYS A 353 3.17 12.50 15.52
CA LYS A 353 2.78 13.84 15.94
C LYS A 353 1.31 14.15 15.59
N PRO A 354 0.76 13.77 14.41
CA PRO A 354 -0.66 13.94 14.10
C PRO A 354 -1.58 13.27 15.13
N GLU A 355 -1.28 12.03 15.50
CA GLU A 355 -2.04 11.26 16.48
C GLU A 355 -1.62 11.55 17.94
N ASN A 356 -0.56 12.33 18.13
CA ASN A 356 0.04 12.64 19.43
C ASN A 356 0.31 11.38 20.27
N ARG A 357 0.90 10.36 19.62
CA ARG A 357 1.07 9.01 20.19
C ARG A 357 2.45 8.43 19.90
N SER A 358 3.02 7.74 20.88
CA SER A 358 4.16 6.84 20.66
C SER A 358 3.84 5.41 21.07
N VAL A 359 4.39 4.45 20.33
CA VAL A 359 4.18 3.01 20.55
C VAL A 359 5.52 2.29 20.61
N LEU A 360 5.66 1.39 21.57
CA LEU A 360 6.80 0.51 21.73
C LEU A 360 6.36 -0.94 21.51
N TYR A 361 7.05 -1.62 20.61
CA TYR A 361 6.91 -3.03 20.34
C TYR A 361 8.17 -3.77 20.78
N VAL A 362 8.03 -4.86 21.54
CA VAL A 362 9.16 -5.68 22.01
C VAL A 362 8.87 -7.15 21.72
N GLY A 363 9.58 -7.77 20.78
CA GLY A 363 9.29 -9.16 20.41
C GLY A 363 8.10 -9.25 19.45
N ASN A 364 6.94 -9.76 19.90
CA ASN A 364 5.76 -9.87 19.03
C ASN A 364 4.84 -8.65 19.19
N ALA A 365 4.67 -7.88 18.12
CA ALA A 365 3.91 -6.63 18.11
C ALA A 365 2.40 -6.78 18.39
N ASP A 366 1.83 -7.98 18.29
CA ASP A 366 0.42 -8.19 18.64
C ASP A 366 0.21 -8.43 20.14
N THR A 367 1.26 -8.89 20.84
CA THR A 367 1.15 -9.31 22.25
C THR A 367 1.98 -8.47 23.21
N ASP A 368 3.01 -7.79 22.72
CA ASP A 368 4.06 -7.16 23.52
C ASP A 368 4.21 -5.66 23.19
N THR A 369 3.09 -4.93 23.31
CA THR A 369 2.95 -3.53 22.87
C THR A 369 2.63 -2.59 24.02
N THR A 370 3.27 -1.43 24.03
CA THR A 370 3.06 -0.38 25.04
C THR A 370 2.89 0.98 24.38
N THR A 371 1.83 1.70 24.75
CA THR A 371 1.42 2.96 24.09
C THR A 371 1.41 4.13 25.09
N THR A 372 1.78 5.32 24.61
CA THR A 372 1.74 6.57 25.36
C THR A 372 1.15 7.70 24.50
N ASP A 373 0.33 8.57 25.11
CA ASP A 373 -0.51 9.57 24.40
C ASP A 373 0.05 11.00 24.45
N THR A 374 1.35 11.19 24.66
CA THR A 374 1.90 12.55 24.78
C THR A 374 3.19 12.68 23.99
N ILE A 375 3.10 13.36 22.85
CA ILE A 375 4.22 13.85 22.06
C ILE A 375 4.20 15.37 22.13
N SER A 376 5.15 15.97 22.86
CA SER A 376 5.23 17.44 22.96
C SER A 376 5.76 18.04 21.64
N ARG A 377 5.11 19.12 21.16
CA ARG A 377 5.67 20.02 20.14
C ARG A 377 6.94 20.72 20.63
N ASP A 378 7.01 20.94 21.93
CA ASP A 378 8.08 21.63 22.64
C ASP A 378 8.80 20.62 23.55
N ASP A 379 9.36 19.51 23.04
CA ASP A 379 10.42 18.79 23.78
C ASP A 379 11.61 19.77 23.87
N ALA A 380 11.51 20.66 24.87
CA ALA A 380 11.97 22.04 24.85
C ALA A 380 13.46 22.20 25.17
N GLY A 381 14.29 21.51 24.37
CA GLY A 381 15.74 21.64 24.35
C GLY A 381 16.29 22.21 23.05
N ILE A 382 15.46 22.47 22.03
CA ILE A 382 15.85 22.74 20.62
C ILE A 382 17.21 23.48 20.54
N ALA A 383 18.27 22.70 20.40
CA ALA A 383 19.45 23.18 19.73
C ALA A 383 19.01 23.47 18.31
N SER A 384 19.29 24.67 17.81
CA SER A 384 19.09 24.98 16.40
C SER A 384 20.00 24.05 15.58
N GLY A 385 19.44 23.00 14.95
CA GLY A 385 20.18 22.02 14.16
C GLY A 385 19.30 20.83 13.74
N GLU A 386 19.82 20.05 12.78
CA GLU A 386 19.30 18.74 12.39
C GLU A 386 19.38 17.80 13.60
N LEU A 387 18.32 17.04 13.87
CA LEU A 387 18.27 16.07 14.97
C LEU A 387 18.40 14.67 14.40
N GLU A 388 19.60 14.11 14.47
CA GLU A 388 19.93 12.79 13.95
C GLU A 388 19.57 11.67 14.94
N ILE A 389 19.41 10.44 14.45
CA ILE A 389 19.14 9.26 15.28
C ILE A 389 20.47 8.65 15.70
N GLU A 390 20.69 8.47 17.00
CA GLU A 390 21.87 7.83 17.56
C GLU A 390 21.54 6.41 18.06
N ILE A 391 22.38 5.44 17.68
CA ILE A 391 22.36 4.07 18.19
C ILE A 391 23.45 3.93 19.24
N GLY A 392 23.08 3.30 20.37
CA GLY A 392 24.00 2.91 21.42
C GLY A 392 24.25 3.99 22.47
N ARG A 393 23.45 5.06 22.50
CA ARG A 393 23.58 6.13 23.48
C ARG A 393 22.25 6.82 23.76
N TYR A 394 22.00 7.16 25.02
CA TYR A 394 20.90 8.03 25.44
C TYR A 394 21.23 8.75 26.76
N ASP A 395 21.02 10.07 26.85
CA ASP A 395 21.25 10.88 28.07
C ASP A 395 22.64 10.64 28.72
N ASN A 396 23.68 10.60 27.88
CA ASN A 396 25.07 10.33 28.30
C ASN A 396 25.29 8.96 28.98
N GLN A 397 24.53 7.96 28.56
CA GLN A 397 24.73 6.57 28.95
C GLN A 397 24.88 5.74 27.69
N ASP A 398 25.97 4.99 27.64
CA ASP A 398 26.32 4.17 26.49
C ASP A 398 25.68 2.78 26.65
N LEU A 399 25.37 2.17 25.51
CA LEU A 399 24.87 0.81 25.39
C LEU A 399 26.04 -0.16 25.34
N ASP A 400 25.92 -1.27 26.04
CA ASP A 400 26.81 -2.43 25.90
C ASP A 400 26.02 -3.56 25.24
N ALA A 401 26.09 -3.62 23.90
CA ALA A 401 25.27 -4.53 23.11
C ALA A 401 25.81 -4.76 21.70
N ILE A 402 25.36 -5.86 21.11
CA ILE A 402 25.44 -6.10 19.67
C ILE A 402 24.10 -5.71 19.05
N VAL A 403 24.12 -4.91 17.99
CA VAL A 403 22.94 -4.49 17.23
C VAL A 403 23.02 -5.00 15.79
N ASP A 404 21.87 -5.27 15.20
CA ASP A 404 21.76 -5.86 13.87
C ASP A 404 20.43 -5.45 13.20
N ASP A 405 20.39 -5.45 11.87
CA ASP A 405 19.21 -5.16 11.06
C ASP A 405 18.44 -3.90 11.51
N ILE A 406 19.14 -2.77 11.64
CA ILE A 406 18.56 -1.50 12.08
C ILE A 406 17.85 -0.81 10.92
N PHE A 407 16.65 -0.32 11.15
CA PHE A 407 15.84 0.39 10.16
C PHE A 407 15.26 1.69 10.70
N VAL A 408 14.95 2.60 9.77
CA VAL A 408 14.22 3.85 10.02
C VAL A 408 13.18 4.04 8.92
N PHE A 409 11.96 4.42 9.28
CA PHE A 409 10.84 4.75 8.38
C PHE A 409 10.30 6.14 8.70
N SER A 410 9.80 6.84 7.68
CA SER A 410 9.17 8.18 7.78
C SER A 410 7.71 8.15 8.25
N SER A 411 7.18 7.00 8.66
CA SER A 411 5.79 6.82 9.10
C SER A 411 5.67 6.09 10.43
N GLU A 412 4.49 6.16 11.05
CA GLU A 412 4.13 5.28 12.17
C GLU A 412 3.77 3.88 11.64
N LEU A 413 4.58 2.86 11.95
CA LEU A 413 4.32 1.48 11.54
C LEU A 413 3.19 0.83 12.36
N SER A 414 2.32 0.07 11.68
CA SER A 414 1.31 -0.77 12.34
C SER A 414 1.93 -2.00 13.01
N ALA A 415 1.20 -2.63 13.93
CA ALA A 415 1.64 -3.88 14.56
C ALA A 415 1.90 -4.98 13.53
N HIS A 416 1.10 -5.02 12.45
CA HIS A 416 1.26 -5.98 11.36
C HIS A 416 2.56 -5.75 10.59
N GLN A 417 2.85 -4.49 10.24
CA GLN A 417 4.09 -4.12 9.55
C GLN A 417 5.32 -4.44 10.40
N VAL A 418 5.27 -4.14 11.70
CA VAL A 418 6.36 -4.47 12.65
C VAL A 418 6.59 -5.98 12.72
N ASN A 419 5.54 -6.79 12.78
CA ASN A 419 5.65 -8.26 12.77
C ASN A 419 6.16 -8.80 11.43
N ALA A 420 5.75 -8.22 10.31
CA ALA A 420 6.25 -8.59 8.99
C ALA A 420 7.76 -8.33 8.87
N ILE A 421 8.21 -7.13 9.25
CA ILE A 421 9.65 -6.76 9.25
C ILE A 421 10.46 -7.69 10.14
N ARG A 422 9.95 -8.04 11.33
CA ARG A 422 10.62 -8.97 12.25
C ARG A 422 10.92 -10.33 11.60
N ASN A 423 9.98 -10.83 10.80
CA ASN A 423 10.04 -12.17 10.22
C ASN A 423 10.86 -12.20 8.92
N LEU A 424 10.85 -11.09 8.18
CA LEU A 424 11.66 -10.87 7.00
C LEU A 424 13.09 -10.43 7.39
N ARG A 425 14.08 -10.72 6.54
CA ARG A 425 15.37 -10.01 6.59
C ARG A 425 15.31 -9.03 5.43
N LEU A 426 15.26 -7.74 5.70
CA LEU A 426 15.17 -6.74 4.63
C LEU A 426 16.38 -6.84 3.69
N SER A 427 17.56 -7.25 4.19
CA SER A 427 18.76 -7.51 3.38
C SER A 427 18.73 -8.81 2.56
N ASP A 428 17.74 -9.67 2.76
CA ASP A 428 17.50 -10.84 1.91
C ASP A 428 16.57 -10.53 0.74
N LEU A 429 15.88 -9.40 0.84
CA LEU A 429 15.05 -8.87 -0.20
C LEU A 429 16.01 -8.01 -1.05
N ASP A 430 16.33 -8.46 -2.26
CA ASP A 430 17.18 -7.73 -3.23
C ASP A 430 16.35 -6.57 -3.81
N LEU A 431 15.83 -5.71 -2.94
CA LEU A 431 14.82 -4.71 -3.26
C LEU A 431 15.51 -3.43 -3.68
N SER A 432 15.07 -2.90 -4.82
CA SER A 432 15.22 -1.47 -5.05
C SER A 432 14.39 -0.69 -4.02
N PRO A 433 14.66 0.61 -3.81
CA PRO A 433 13.81 1.47 -2.98
C PRO A 433 12.32 1.35 -3.33
N LEU A 434 12.02 1.17 -4.63
CA LEU A 434 10.67 0.96 -5.17
C LEU A 434 10.08 -0.39 -4.74
N ASP A 435 10.81 -1.50 -4.87
CA ASP A 435 10.32 -2.83 -4.45
C ASP A 435 10.13 -2.92 -2.93
N ALA A 436 10.89 -2.13 -2.15
CA ALA A 436 10.68 -1.99 -0.71
C ALA A 436 9.37 -1.25 -0.43
N ALA A 437 9.14 -0.11 -1.09
CA ALA A 437 7.88 0.64 -0.96
C ALA A 437 6.65 -0.20 -1.33
N GLU A 438 6.69 -0.96 -2.43
CA GLU A 438 5.60 -1.87 -2.85
C GLU A 438 5.34 -2.98 -1.82
N LEU A 439 6.41 -3.59 -1.28
CA LEU A 439 6.28 -4.63 -0.25
C LEU A 439 5.67 -4.07 1.05
N PHE A 440 5.89 -2.78 1.36
CA PHE A 440 5.34 -2.12 2.53
C PHE A 440 3.90 -1.62 2.33
N ALA A 441 3.52 -1.24 1.10
CA ALA A 441 2.13 -1.01 0.70
C ALA A 441 1.29 -2.29 0.85
N LEU A 442 1.88 -3.46 0.57
CA LEU A 442 1.32 -4.79 0.82
C LEU A 442 1.02 -5.10 2.30
N PHE A 443 1.73 -4.44 3.23
CA PHE A 443 1.51 -4.57 4.67
C PHE A 443 0.70 -3.42 5.28
N ALA A 444 0.25 -2.45 4.46
CA ALA A 444 -0.65 -1.40 4.94
C ALA A 444 -1.92 -2.05 5.50
N ASP A 445 -2.42 -1.54 6.63
CA ASP A 445 -3.61 -2.06 7.32
C ASP A 445 -4.85 -1.94 6.41
N GLN A 446 -5.05 -2.91 5.52
CA GLN A 446 -6.27 -3.09 4.77
C GLN A 446 -7.33 -3.64 5.73
N ALA A 447 -8.52 -3.01 5.77
CA ALA A 447 -9.66 -3.57 6.48
C ALA A 447 -9.90 -5.00 6.00
N ASP A 448 -9.99 -5.98 6.93
CA ASP A 448 -10.18 -7.43 6.72
C ASP A 448 -11.02 -7.80 5.47
N GLY A 449 -10.40 -7.75 4.30
CA GLY A 449 -11.06 -7.80 3.01
C GLY A 449 -10.10 -8.35 1.96
N PRO A 450 -10.60 -9.17 1.01
CA PRO A 450 -9.74 -9.75 0.00
C PRO A 450 -9.19 -8.65 -0.92
N ILE A 451 -7.86 -8.49 -0.90
CA ILE A 451 -7.12 -7.79 -1.96
C ILE A 451 -7.34 -8.61 -3.25
N ALA A 452 -7.67 -7.94 -4.35
CA ALA A 452 -8.15 -8.57 -5.57
C ALA A 452 -7.17 -9.60 -6.19
N ASP A 453 -5.89 -9.58 -5.81
CA ASP A 453 -4.87 -10.49 -6.34
C ASP A 453 -4.07 -11.27 -5.27
N ILE A 454 -4.53 -11.28 -4.01
CA ILE A 454 -3.93 -12.08 -2.93
C ILE A 454 -4.97 -13.07 -2.40
N THR A 455 -4.80 -14.35 -2.77
CA THR A 455 -5.68 -15.42 -2.27
C THR A 455 -5.21 -15.89 -0.89
N TRP A 456 -5.87 -15.42 0.16
CA TRP A 456 -5.73 -15.97 1.51
C TRP A 456 -6.29 -17.39 1.57
N VAL A 457 -5.44 -18.39 1.84
CA VAL A 457 -5.90 -19.77 2.09
C VAL A 457 -5.76 -20.08 3.58
N PRO A 458 -6.84 -19.96 4.38
CA PRO A 458 -6.81 -20.37 5.76
C PRO A 458 -6.85 -21.90 5.83
N GLU A 459 -5.68 -22.55 5.88
CA GLU A 459 -5.62 -23.99 6.13
C GLU A 459 -5.42 -24.28 7.62
N GLY A 460 -6.51 -24.66 8.28
CA GLY A 460 -6.44 -25.13 9.64
C GLY A 460 -5.55 -26.37 9.77
N GLY A 461 -4.54 -26.29 10.63
CA GLY A 461 -3.81 -27.46 11.12
C GLY A 461 -2.36 -27.62 10.66
N LEU A 462 -1.61 -26.54 10.47
CA LEU A 462 -0.17 -26.63 10.21
C LEU A 462 0.63 -26.89 11.50
N ASP A 463 1.48 -27.91 11.42
CA ASP A 463 2.30 -28.47 12.47
C ASP A 463 3.43 -27.50 12.88
N THR A 464 3.51 -27.20 14.19
CA THR A 464 4.54 -26.35 14.83
C THR A 464 6.00 -26.77 14.62
N THR A 465 6.25 -27.87 13.88
CA THR A 465 7.58 -28.44 13.69
C THR A 465 8.04 -28.53 12.23
N ASN A 466 7.23 -28.12 11.25
CA ASN A 466 7.65 -28.14 9.84
C ASN A 466 6.86 -27.11 8.98
N PRO A 467 7.46 -25.98 8.57
CA PRO A 467 6.79 -24.98 7.73
C PRO A 467 6.65 -25.46 6.27
N GLY A 468 5.57 -25.02 5.63
CA GLY A 468 5.07 -25.48 4.31
C GLY A 468 5.92 -25.10 3.09
N GLU A 469 5.50 -25.62 1.93
CA GLU A 469 6.21 -25.55 0.63
C GLU A 469 5.73 -24.34 -0.21
N VAL A 470 6.65 -23.68 -0.91
CA VAL A 470 6.35 -22.62 -1.90
C VAL A 470 6.05 -23.27 -3.25
N VAL A 471 4.94 -22.91 -3.89
CA VAL A 471 4.58 -23.37 -5.24
C VAL A 471 4.70 -22.23 -6.24
N ASP A 472 5.55 -22.41 -7.26
CA ASP A 472 5.71 -21.49 -8.39
C ASP A 472 4.59 -21.73 -9.43
N LEU A 473 3.84 -20.67 -9.77
CA LEU A 473 2.80 -20.68 -10.81
C LEU A 473 3.16 -19.84 -12.05
N GLY A 474 4.44 -19.48 -12.23
CA GLY A 474 4.91 -18.84 -13.46
C GLY A 474 4.61 -17.34 -13.56
N GLY A 475 5.20 -16.56 -12.66
CA GLY A 475 5.21 -15.08 -12.74
C GLY A 475 4.50 -14.35 -11.60
N THR A 476 4.00 -15.07 -10.59
CA THR A 476 3.34 -14.48 -9.41
C THR A 476 3.94 -15.08 -8.14
N PHE A 477 4.33 -14.25 -7.17
CA PHE A 477 4.76 -14.72 -5.85
C PHE A 477 3.54 -14.86 -4.94
N THR A 478 3.28 -16.07 -4.43
CA THR A 478 2.34 -16.25 -3.33
C THR A 478 3.13 -16.30 -2.04
N VAL A 479 3.04 -15.24 -1.22
CA VAL A 479 3.53 -15.28 0.16
C VAL A 479 2.43 -15.90 1.03
N VAL A 480 2.65 -17.11 1.54
CA VAL A 480 1.76 -17.73 2.53
C VAL A 480 2.25 -17.32 3.90
N LEU A 481 1.59 -16.32 4.49
CA LEU A 481 1.72 -16.00 5.91
C LEU A 481 0.72 -16.88 6.69
N ASP A 482 1.14 -17.42 7.84
CA ASP A 482 0.18 -18.03 8.75
C ASP A 482 -0.76 -16.98 9.38
N ASP A 483 -1.73 -17.44 10.17
CA ASP A 483 -2.69 -16.60 10.89
C ASP A 483 -2.06 -15.67 11.94
N GLN A 484 -0.73 -15.65 12.03
CA GLN A 484 0.09 -14.87 12.96
C GLN A 484 1.18 -14.06 12.24
N GLY A 485 1.13 -13.95 10.91
CA GLY A 485 2.09 -13.15 10.12
C GLY A 485 3.50 -13.76 10.03
N ASN A 486 3.67 -15.05 10.37
CA ASN A 486 4.97 -15.70 10.26
C ASN A 486 5.20 -16.21 8.83
N GLY A 487 6.12 -15.58 8.11
CA GLY A 487 6.80 -16.19 6.97
C GLY A 487 8.16 -16.73 7.42
N MET A 488 8.49 -18.00 7.14
CA MET A 488 9.90 -18.43 7.18
C MET A 488 10.29 -19.41 6.07
N ARG A 489 11.46 -19.07 5.50
CA ARG A 489 12.19 -19.58 4.32
C ARG A 489 12.49 -21.08 4.28
N THR A 490 12.63 -21.59 3.05
CA THR A 490 13.87 -22.29 2.65
C THR A 490 14.26 -21.97 1.19
N GLY A 491 15.44 -21.34 1.02
CA GLY A 491 16.20 -21.30 -0.23
C GLY A 491 15.98 -20.05 -1.08
N ASN A 492 16.93 -19.12 -1.07
CA ASN A 492 16.98 -17.94 -1.95
C ASN A 492 16.56 -18.26 -3.39
N PRO A 493 15.40 -17.79 -3.88
CA PRO A 493 15.23 -17.58 -5.29
C PRO A 493 16.05 -16.35 -5.65
N ILE A 494 17.18 -16.55 -6.34
CA ILE A 494 17.62 -15.48 -7.25
C ILE A 494 16.48 -15.36 -8.26
N LEU A 495 15.86 -14.18 -8.36
CA LEU A 495 14.91 -13.85 -9.42
C LEU A 495 15.53 -14.27 -10.75
N PHE A 496 14.99 -15.33 -11.36
CA PHE A 496 15.53 -15.84 -12.61
C PHE A 496 15.07 -14.91 -13.73
N GLU A 497 15.97 -14.09 -14.23
CA GLU A 497 15.72 -13.18 -15.35
C GLU A 497 16.81 -13.35 -16.41
N ILE A 498 16.41 -13.37 -17.68
CA ILE A 498 17.31 -13.12 -18.81
C ILE A 498 17.23 -11.63 -19.11
N PHE A 499 18.11 -10.85 -18.48
CA PHE A 499 18.06 -9.38 -18.53
C PHE A 499 18.80 -8.78 -19.74
N SER A 500 19.52 -9.60 -20.51
CA SER A 500 20.27 -9.14 -21.68
C SER A 500 20.25 -10.16 -22.80
N VAL A 501 19.92 -9.73 -24.02
CA VAL A 501 19.98 -10.54 -25.23
C VAL A 501 20.63 -9.73 -26.36
N SER A 502 21.67 -10.29 -26.96
CA SER A 502 22.41 -9.70 -28.07
C SER A 502 22.50 -10.67 -29.25
N ARG A 503 21.93 -10.29 -30.39
CA ARG A 503 22.05 -11.05 -31.64
C ARG A 503 23.14 -10.42 -32.52
N LYS A 504 24.17 -11.20 -32.84
CA LYS A 504 25.19 -10.88 -33.83
C LYS A 504 24.98 -11.72 -35.08
N LYS A 505 25.75 -11.44 -36.13
CA LYS A 505 25.66 -12.13 -37.42
C LYS A 505 25.82 -13.66 -37.30
N ASP A 506 26.64 -14.09 -36.34
CA ASP A 506 27.12 -15.47 -36.22
C ASP A 506 26.80 -16.08 -34.85
N SER A 507 26.09 -15.35 -33.96
CA SER A 507 25.76 -15.84 -32.61
C SER A 507 24.59 -15.10 -31.95
N ILE A 508 23.97 -15.75 -30.97
CA ILE A 508 23.07 -15.12 -29.98
C ILE A 508 23.71 -15.28 -28.61
N THR A 509 23.96 -14.16 -27.92
CA THR A 509 24.45 -14.14 -26.54
C THR A 509 23.34 -13.64 -25.65
N PHE A 510 23.12 -14.28 -24.51
CA PHE A 510 22.24 -13.76 -23.48
C PHE A 510 22.83 -13.95 -22.09
N GLU A 511 22.46 -13.04 -21.18
CA GLU A 511 22.92 -13.05 -19.80
C GLU A 511 21.72 -13.20 -18.88
N PHE A 512 21.90 -14.01 -17.84
CA PHE A 512 20.84 -14.32 -16.90
C PHE A 512 21.33 -14.41 -15.46
N ASN A 513 20.43 -14.14 -14.52
CA ASN A 513 20.68 -14.30 -13.10
C ASN A 513 20.84 -15.79 -12.75
N SER A 514 21.91 -16.13 -12.04
CA SER A 514 22.34 -17.52 -11.82
C SER A 514 22.92 -17.73 -10.43
N ARG A 515 22.92 -18.95 -9.92
CA ARG A 515 23.48 -19.28 -8.59
C ARG A 515 24.88 -19.86 -8.74
N PRO A 516 25.91 -19.32 -8.07
CA PRO A 516 27.25 -19.90 -8.08
C PRO A 516 27.23 -21.38 -7.67
N GLY A 517 27.83 -22.25 -8.49
CA GLY A 517 27.91 -23.70 -8.28
C GLY A 517 26.71 -24.50 -8.79
N LYS A 518 25.74 -23.87 -9.46
CA LYS A 518 24.62 -24.55 -10.14
C LYS A 518 24.90 -24.79 -11.62
N ILE A 519 24.23 -25.79 -12.18
CA ILE A 519 24.32 -26.16 -13.60
C ILE A 519 22.97 -25.83 -14.23
N TYR A 520 23.02 -25.21 -15.40
CA TYR A 520 21.85 -24.81 -16.17
C TYR A 520 21.82 -25.54 -17.51
N ALA A 521 20.61 -25.86 -17.95
CA ALA A 521 20.31 -26.32 -19.30
C ALA A 521 19.67 -25.18 -20.11
N VAL A 522 20.08 -25.04 -21.36
CA VAL A 522 19.56 -24.11 -22.34
C VAL A 522 18.85 -24.90 -23.43
N ASP A 523 17.58 -24.59 -23.65
CA ASP A 523 16.77 -25.14 -24.73
C ASP A 523 16.37 -24.01 -25.70
N TYR A 524 16.02 -24.36 -26.93
CA TYR A 524 15.41 -23.46 -27.91
C TYR A 524 14.11 -24.01 -28.48
N SER A 525 13.25 -23.10 -28.96
CA SER A 525 12.01 -23.42 -29.65
C SER A 525 11.70 -22.40 -30.75
N PHE A 526 10.87 -22.78 -31.71
CA PHE A 526 10.34 -21.86 -32.74
C PHE A 526 8.87 -21.51 -32.51
N ASP A 527 8.16 -22.26 -31.67
CA ASP A 527 6.71 -22.22 -31.52
C ASP A 527 6.22 -22.41 -30.08
N PHE A 528 7.12 -22.54 -29.11
CA PHE A 528 6.86 -22.87 -27.70
C PHE A 528 6.31 -24.28 -27.42
N ASP A 529 5.94 -25.05 -28.45
CA ASP A 529 5.37 -26.39 -28.31
C ASP A 529 6.46 -27.47 -28.20
N LEU A 530 7.51 -27.34 -29.02
CA LEU A 530 8.65 -28.26 -28.98
C LEU A 530 9.93 -27.53 -28.56
N TRP A 531 10.54 -28.03 -27.49
CA TRP A 531 11.83 -27.54 -26.98
C TRP A 531 12.93 -28.54 -27.30
N LEU A 532 14.00 -28.04 -27.92
CA LEU A 532 15.19 -28.81 -28.26
C LEU A 532 16.36 -28.28 -27.43
N GLU A 533 17.12 -29.21 -26.85
CA GLU A 533 18.28 -28.88 -26.02
C GLU A 533 19.41 -28.29 -26.87
N VAL A 534 20.00 -27.20 -26.38
CA VAL A 534 21.22 -26.57 -26.91
C VAL A 534 22.44 -27.05 -26.13
N ASP A 535 22.37 -26.95 -24.80
CA ASP A 535 23.45 -27.31 -23.86
C ASP A 535 22.81 -27.65 -22.50
N ASP A 536 23.28 -28.69 -21.83
CA ASP A 536 22.78 -29.13 -20.52
C ASP A 536 23.82 -28.96 -19.39
N GLY A 537 24.97 -28.36 -19.69
CA GLY A 537 26.12 -28.30 -18.80
C GLY A 537 26.62 -26.90 -18.45
N VAL A 538 25.78 -25.87 -18.51
CA VAL A 538 26.20 -24.48 -18.28
C VAL A 538 26.45 -24.23 -16.79
N GLU A 539 27.71 -24.34 -16.36
CA GLU A 539 28.11 -24.14 -14.96
C GLU A 539 28.20 -22.65 -14.62
N ALA A 540 27.40 -22.21 -13.64
CA ALA A 540 27.40 -20.86 -13.14
C ALA A 540 28.49 -20.68 -12.07
N THR A 541 29.46 -19.80 -12.32
CA THR A 541 30.52 -19.49 -11.35
C THR A 541 30.30 -18.18 -10.58
N ALA A 542 29.28 -17.41 -10.95
CA ALA A 542 28.96 -16.10 -10.40
C ALA A 542 27.43 -15.92 -10.31
N ARG A 543 26.98 -14.76 -9.80
CA ARG A 543 25.54 -14.44 -9.68
C ARG A 543 24.88 -14.10 -11.02
N THR A 544 25.65 -13.91 -12.07
CA THR A 544 25.20 -13.79 -13.46
C THR A 544 25.99 -14.74 -14.34
N THR A 545 25.30 -15.32 -15.32
CA THR A 545 25.89 -16.26 -16.29
C THR A 545 25.59 -15.76 -17.69
N SER A 546 26.64 -15.72 -18.53
CA SER A 546 26.54 -15.40 -19.95
C SER A 546 26.63 -16.69 -20.75
N PHE A 547 25.64 -16.91 -21.62
CA PHE A 547 25.63 -18.03 -22.55
C PHE A 547 25.64 -17.51 -23.99
N THR A 548 26.39 -18.16 -24.87
CA THR A 548 26.44 -17.82 -26.30
C THR A 548 26.14 -19.04 -27.14
N ASP A 549 25.07 -18.97 -27.91
CA ASP A 549 24.72 -19.93 -28.94
C ASP A 549 25.37 -19.50 -30.28
N GLU A 550 26.26 -20.35 -30.80
CA GLU A 550 26.95 -20.15 -32.07
C GLU A 550 26.35 -21.01 -33.21
N ASN A 551 25.17 -21.60 -33.02
CA ASN A 551 24.54 -22.44 -34.03
C ASN A 551 24.07 -21.62 -35.24
N PRO A 552 24.73 -21.73 -36.41
CA PRO A 552 24.43 -20.89 -37.56
C PRO A 552 23.07 -21.20 -38.20
N GLU A 553 22.51 -22.40 -37.97
CA GLU A 553 21.22 -22.80 -38.54
C GLU A 553 20.04 -22.08 -37.86
N LEU A 554 20.15 -21.76 -36.57
CA LEU A 554 19.11 -21.05 -35.81
C LEU A 554 19.03 -19.57 -36.20
N LEU A 555 20.14 -19.02 -36.71
CA LEU A 555 20.24 -17.61 -37.12
C LEU A 555 19.55 -17.31 -38.44
N GLU A 556 19.20 -18.33 -39.25
CA GLU A 556 18.43 -18.17 -40.49
C GLU A 556 16.93 -17.93 -40.23
N PHE A 557 16.45 -18.21 -39.01
CA PHE A 557 15.06 -18.05 -38.64
C PHE A 557 14.76 -16.62 -38.12
N PRO A 558 13.59 -16.07 -38.47
CA PRO A 558 13.20 -14.71 -38.07
C PRO A 558 12.92 -14.60 -36.57
N LYS A 559 12.45 -15.69 -35.94
CA LYS A 559 12.18 -15.78 -34.50
C LYS A 559 12.68 -17.12 -33.96
N VAL A 560 13.35 -17.07 -32.82
CA VAL A 560 13.80 -18.23 -32.03
C VAL A 560 13.59 -17.85 -30.57
N PHE A 561 13.06 -18.77 -29.78
CA PHE A 561 12.84 -18.60 -28.35
C PHE A 561 13.84 -19.45 -27.58
N TYR A 562 14.36 -18.91 -26.49
CA TYR A 562 15.27 -19.64 -25.59
C TYR A 562 14.61 -19.81 -24.23
N ARG A 563 14.93 -20.93 -23.58
CA ARG A 563 14.56 -21.19 -22.19
C ARG A 563 15.79 -21.72 -21.47
N VAL A 564 16.04 -21.19 -20.29
CA VAL A 564 17.09 -21.68 -19.40
C VAL A 564 16.40 -22.34 -18.21
N ARG A 565 16.93 -23.46 -17.75
CA ARG A 565 16.43 -24.22 -16.61
C ARG A 565 17.59 -24.59 -15.69
N GLU A 566 17.43 -24.39 -14.39
CA GLU A 566 18.35 -25.00 -13.42
C GLU A 566 18.16 -26.53 -13.45
N GLN A 567 19.26 -27.31 -13.45
CA GLN A 567 19.21 -28.77 -13.40
C GLN A 567 18.95 -29.34 -12.01
#